data_AF-A0A7S0E1P2-F1
#
_entry.id   AF-A0A7S0E1P2-F1
#
_cell.length_a   1.000
_cell.length_b   1.000
_cell.length_c   1.000
_cell.angle_alpha   90.00
_cell.angle_beta   90.00
_cell.angle_gamma   90.00
#
_symmetry.space_group_name_H-M   'P 1'
#
loop_
_entity.id
_entity.type
_entity.pdbx_description
1 polymer ?
#
loop_
_entity_poly.entity_id
_entity_poly.type
_entity_poly.pdbx_seq_one_letter_code
_entity_poly.pdbx_strand_id
1 'polypeptide(L)'
;KMSEEINAGTGFCFERANRDQNCMSLYMTDGIKTWKRELNVGEFLSLREVNTPVQEKDWADIVCCSLTGRYHEQDGRFFIQSEKNQILEDLKTGVQVHEHRDAILCIEWKQRFGIIKANLCVRFELFLSTQSSPAIRLLEMIEDQMNKKQNELKSLKSEGDNYERLINTLRSEKESLDKKSNKDKKQMIRGAMVQLNHTKNEIQQLLEQKNPREEDYYTSDSESSTSPATASQANRSSPPPSSLKLTAAVVPNENPMAQAAHTAQDGLQARPRKRNKRQ
;
A
#
# COMPACT_ATOMS: atom_id res chain seq x y z
N LYS A 1 -16.65 -14.43 53.59
CA LYS A 1 -15.97 -14.79 52.32
C LYS A 1 -15.37 -13.51 51.77
N MET A 2 -14.08 -13.27 52.04
CA MET A 2 -13.37 -12.13 51.45
C MET A 2 -12.97 -12.52 50.03
N SER A 3 -13.56 -11.86 49.04
CA SER A 3 -13.04 -11.81 47.68
C SER A 3 -12.02 -10.68 47.66
N GLU A 4 -10.72 -11.01 47.65
CA GLU A 4 -9.70 -10.01 47.35
C GLU A 4 -9.85 -9.62 45.87
N GLU A 5 -10.33 -8.42 45.60
CA GLU A 5 -10.15 -7.78 44.30
C GLU A 5 -8.65 -7.56 44.12
N ILE A 6 -8.06 -8.25 43.14
CA ILE A 6 -6.61 -8.23 42.96
C ILE A 6 -6.19 -6.86 42.41
N ASN A 7 -5.42 -6.14 43.23
CA ASN A 7 -4.78 -4.88 42.91
C ASN A 7 -3.70 -5.04 41.82
N ALA A 8 -3.44 -3.93 41.11
CA ALA A 8 -2.45 -3.75 40.05
C ALA A 8 -1.14 -4.54 40.27
N GLY A 9 -0.99 -5.67 39.58
CA GLY A 9 0.18 -6.56 39.70
C GLY A 9 0.00 -7.94 39.07
N THR A 10 -1.25 -8.38 38.83
CA THR A 10 -1.51 -9.65 38.12
C THR A 10 -1.18 -9.54 36.65
N GLY A 11 -0.22 -10.36 36.20
CA GLY A 11 0.13 -10.51 34.80
C GLY A 11 -0.72 -11.62 34.18
N PHE A 12 -1.40 -11.29 33.08
CA PHE A 12 -2.08 -12.28 32.26
C PHE A 12 -1.20 -12.61 31.06
N CYS A 13 -1.01 -13.89 30.77
CA CYS A 13 -0.48 -14.27 29.48
C CYS A 13 -1.34 -15.34 28.82
N PHE A 14 -1.69 -15.05 27.58
CA PHE A 14 -2.47 -15.91 26.74
C PHE A 14 -1.54 -16.47 25.67
N GLU A 15 -1.19 -17.74 25.82
CA GLU A 15 -0.51 -18.46 24.76
C GLU A 15 -1.57 -19.22 23.98
N ARG A 16 -1.96 -18.69 22.81
CA ARG A 16 -2.67 -19.52 21.84
C ARG A 16 -1.64 -20.57 21.39
N ALA A 17 -1.72 -21.76 21.98
CA ALA A 17 -0.96 -22.90 21.50
C ALA A 17 -1.21 -23.02 20.00
N ASN A 18 -0.10 -23.26 19.30
CA ASN A 18 0.07 -23.35 17.86
C ASN A 18 -1.23 -23.61 17.06
N ARG A 19 -1.39 -22.92 15.91
CA ARG A 19 -2.49 -23.16 14.95
C ARG A 19 -2.69 -24.65 14.61
N ASP A 20 -1.65 -25.46 14.78
CA ASP A 20 -1.60 -26.88 14.45
C ASP A 20 -2.17 -27.83 15.52
N GLN A 21 -2.45 -27.36 16.75
CA GLN A 21 -2.84 -28.26 17.86
C GLN A 21 -4.31 -28.20 18.28
N ASN A 22 -5.15 -27.30 17.73
CA ASN A 22 -6.56 -27.14 18.12
C ASN A 22 -6.76 -27.10 19.66
N CYS A 23 -5.78 -26.55 20.38
CA CYS A 23 -5.80 -26.41 21.82
C CYS A 23 -5.52 -24.94 22.19
N MET A 24 -6.14 -24.49 23.26
CA MET A 24 -5.95 -23.18 23.87
C MET A 24 -5.36 -23.40 25.26
N SER A 25 -4.26 -22.72 25.56
CA SER A 25 -3.64 -22.75 26.88
C SER A 25 -3.77 -21.39 27.54
N LEU A 26 -4.47 -21.35 28.67
CA LEU A 26 -4.64 -20.16 29.48
C LEU A 26 -3.66 -20.21 30.65
N TYR A 27 -2.88 -19.14 30.83
CA TYR A 27 -1.97 -18.98 31.94
C TYR A 27 -2.27 -17.68 32.68
N MET A 28 -2.21 -17.74 34.01
CA MET A 28 -2.36 -16.59 34.88
C MET A 28 -1.29 -16.64 35.94
N THR A 29 -0.66 -15.51 36.24
CA THR A 29 0.34 -15.45 37.31
C THR A 29 0.25 -14.15 38.09
N ASP A 30 0.46 -14.22 39.40
CA ASP A 30 0.64 -13.07 40.28
C ASP A 30 2.14 -12.74 40.50
N GLY A 31 3.03 -13.40 39.74
CA GLY A 31 4.49 -13.32 39.89
C GLY A 31 5.08 -14.36 40.87
N ILE A 32 4.26 -15.02 41.68
CA ILE A 32 4.69 -16.04 42.65
C ILE A 32 4.09 -17.41 42.30
N LYS A 33 2.77 -17.45 42.11
CA LYS A 33 1.99 -18.60 41.71
C LYS A 33 1.62 -18.48 40.25
N THR A 34 1.45 -19.63 39.60
CA THR A 34 0.87 -19.70 38.27
C THR A 34 -0.34 -20.63 38.30
N TRP A 35 -1.42 -20.22 37.67
CA TRP A 35 -2.57 -21.07 37.36
C TRP A 35 -2.63 -21.32 35.87
N LYS A 36 -3.01 -22.54 35.47
CA LYS A 36 -3.15 -22.90 34.06
C LYS A 36 -4.42 -23.70 33.78
N ARG A 37 -4.91 -23.59 32.54
CA ARG A 37 -5.91 -24.48 31.97
C ARG A 37 -5.60 -24.73 30.51
N GLU A 38 -5.65 -25.99 30.10
CA GLU A 38 -5.57 -26.39 28.70
C GLU A 38 -6.99 -26.79 28.27
N LEU A 39 -7.44 -26.28 27.14
CA LEU A 39 -8.76 -26.50 26.57
C LEU A 39 -8.59 -26.94 25.13
N ASN A 40 -9.23 -28.03 24.72
CA ASN A 40 -9.40 -28.29 23.29
C ASN A 40 -10.54 -27.43 22.71
N VAL A 41 -10.65 -27.37 21.37
CA VAL A 41 -11.71 -26.59 20.70
C VAL A 41 -13.12 -26.99 21.18
N GLY A 42 -13.40 -28.28 21.36
CA GLY A 42 -14.70 -28.75 21.80
C GLY A 42 -15.04 -28.31 23.23
N GLU A 43 -14.08 -28.39 24.15
CA GLU A 43 -14.22 -27.91 25.52
C GLU A 43 -14.34 -26.39 25.60
N PHE A 44 -13.65 -25.66 24.74
CA PHE A 44 -13.77 -24.21 24.67
C PHE A 44 -15.17 -23.79 24.22
N LEU A 45 -15.67 -24.41 23.14
CA LEU A 45 -16.98 -24.10 22.59
C LEU A 45 -18.13 -24.57 23.49
N SER A 46 -17.93 -25.62 24.30
CA SER A 46 -18.91 -26.09 25.27
C SER A 46 -19.10 -25.16 26.47
N LEU A 47 -18.20 -24.19 26.68
CA LEU A 47 -18.39 -23.13 27.68
C LEU A 47 -19.49 -22.14 27.29
N ARG A 48 -19.90 -22.12 26.01
CA ARG A 48 -21.06 -21.34 25.55
C ARG A 48 -22.34 -21.97 26.07
N GLU A 49 -23.18 -21.19 26.72
CA GLU A 49 -24.50 -21.67 27.15
C GLU A 49 -25.35 -22.06 25.92
N VAL A 50 -26.03 -23.21 25.98
CA VAL A 50 -26.77 -23.81 24.85
C VAL A 50 -27.80 -22.84 24.23
N ASN A 51 -28.33 -21.91 25.02
CA ASN A 51 -29.36 -20.95 24.60
C ASN A 51 -28.83 -19.52 24.41
N THR A 52 -27.50 -19.35 24.25
CA THR A 52 -26.92 -18.03 24.04
C THR A 52 -27.33 -17.46 22.67
N PRO A 53 -27.91 -16.23 22.60
CA PRO A 53 -28.36 -15.61 21.34
C PRO A 53 -27.21 -15.12 20.43
N VAL A 54 -25.99 -15.60 20.66
CA VAL A 54 -24.76 -15.26 19.90
C VAL A 54 -24.37 -16.47 19.07
N GLN A 55 -23.99 -16.26 17.80
CA GLN A 55 -23.45 -17.34 16.98
C GLN A 55 -22.14 -17.86 17.58
N GLU A 56 -21.85 -19.15 17.40
CA GLU A 56 -20.66 -19.79 17.97
C GLU A 56 -19.36 -19.06 17.59
N LYS A 57 -19.22 -18.67 16.32
CA LYS A 57 -18.08 -17.92 15.81
C LYS A 57 -17.91 -16.57 16.51
N ASP A 58 -19.00 -15.80 16.60
CA ASP A 58 -18.99 -14.48 17.22
C ASP A 58 -18.68 -14.59 18.71
N TRP A 59 -19.23 -15.59 19.40
CA TRP A 59 -18.94 -15.86 20.80
C TRP A 59 -17.44 -16.18 21.00
N ALA A 60 -16.88 -17.05 20.16
CA ALA A 60 -15.47 -17.40 20.22
C ALA A 60 -14.56 -16.19 19.96
N ASP A 61 -14.91 -15.36 18.98
CA ASP A 61 -14.18 -14.14 18.64
C ASP A 61 -14.23 -13.12 19.79
N ILE A 62 -15.40 -12.90 20.39
CA ILE A 62 -15.57 -12.03 21.57
C ILE A 62 -14.65 -12.48 22.70
N VAL A 63 -14.76 -13.75 23.09
CA VAL A 63 -13.98 -14.32 24.20
C VAL A 63 -12.48 -14.24 23.91
N CYS A 64 -12.03 -14.59 22.70
CA CYS A 64 -10.62 -14.49 22.32
C CYS A 64 -10.09 -13.05 22.32
N CYS A 65 -10.89 -12.10 21.85
CA CYS A 65 -10.51 -10.68 21.86
C CYS A 65 -10.47 -10.11 23.27
N SER A 66 -11.42 -10.48 24.14
CA SER A 66 -11.41 -10.12 25.57
C SER A 66 -10.20 -10.68 26.30
N LEU A 67 -9.84 -11.95 26.06
CA LEU A 67 -8.63 -12.56 26.61
C LEU A 67 -7.37 -11.85 26.09
N THR A 68 -7.26 -11.59 24.79
CA THR A 68 -6.03 -11.01 24.21
C THR A 68 -5.93 -9.49 24.28
N GLY A 69 -6.90 -8.80 24.91
CA GLY A 69 -6.95 -7.34 24.96
C GLY A 69 -7.14 -6.66 23.59
N ARG A 70 -7.65 -7.40 22.59
CA ARG A 70 -7.83 -6.94 21.21
C ARG A 70 -9.23 -6.36 20.99
N TYR A 71 -9.55 -5.31 21.74
CA TYR A 71 -10.77 -4.52 21.60
C TYR A 71 -10.45 -3.03 21.61
N HIS A 72 -11.35 -2.22 21.05
CA HIS A 72 -11.29 -0.77 21.11
C HIS A 72 -12.45 -0.25 21.94
N GLU A 73 -12.20 0.72 22.83
CA GLU A 73 -13.23 1.37 23.63
C GLU A 73 -13.55 2.76 23.06
N GLN A 74 -14.83 3.03 22.84
CA GLN A 74 -15.35 4.33 22.42
C GLN A 74 -16.67 4.61 23.16
N ASP A 75 -16.74 5.74 23.87
CA ASP A 75 -17.93 6.18 24.63
C ASP A 75 -18.48 5.13 25.63
N GLY A 76 -17.58 4.40 26.31
CA GLY A 76 -17.94 3.32 27.26
C GLY A 76 -18.49 2.05 26.60
N ARG A 77 -18.33 1.92 25.27
CA ARG A 77 -18.68 0.73 24.50
C ARG A 77 -17.43 0.09 23.93
N PHE A 78 -17.41 -1.24 23.90
CA PHE A 78 -16.29 -2.04 23.43
C PHE A 78 -16.60 -2.63 22.07
N PHE A 79 -15.64 -2.51 21.17
CA PHE A 79 -15.73 -2.96 19.78
C PHE A 79 -14.69 -4.06 19.54
N ILE A 80 -15.18 -5.20 19.04
CA ILE A 80 -14.36 -6.37 18.75
C ILE A 80 -14.32 -6.55 17.22
N GLN A 81 -13.10 -6.50 16.67
CA GLN A 81 -12.81 -6.47 15.22
C GLN A 81 -13.42 -5.27 14.45
N SER A 82 -12.92 -4.99 13.25
CA SER A 82 -13.29 -3.78 12.49
C SER A 82 -14.68 -3.82 11.83
N GLU A 83 -15.44 -4.90 12.04
CA GLU A 83 -16.81 -5.00 11.54
C GLU A 83 -17.77 -4.38 12.57
N LYS A 84 -18.47 -3.33 12.13
CA LYS A 84 -19.27 -2.38 12.93
C LYS A 84 -20.45 -2.96 13.73
N ASN A 85 -20.56 -4.28 13.87
CA ASN A 85 -21.80 -4.94 14.31
C ASN A 85 -21.71 -5.64 15.68
N GLN A 86 -20.53 -5.74 16.29
CA GLN A 86 -20.38 -6.36 17.62
C GLN A 86 -20.05 -5.29 18.66
N ILE A 87 -21.10 -4.57 19.09
CA ILE A 87 -21.01 -3.60 20.18
C ILE A 87 -21.25 -4.35 21.49
N LEU A 88 -20.24 -4.35 22.35
CA LEU A 88 -20.36 -4.84 23.72
C LEU A 88 -20.48 -3.64 24.68
N GLU A 89 -21.35 -3.77 25.67
CA GLU A 89 -21.53 -2.83 26.77
C GLU A 89 -21.07 -3.50 28.07
N ASP A 90 -20.56 -2.74 29.03
CA ASP A 90 -20.15 -3.22 30.36
C ASP A 90 -19.22 -4.46 30.32
N LEU A 91 -18.27 -4.52 29.35
CA LEU A 91 -17.29 -5.60 29.29
C LEU A 91 -16.39 -5.55 30.54
N LYS A 92 -16.37 -6.63 31.29
CA LYS A 92 -15.55 -6.81 32.50
C LYS A 92 -14.82 -8.13 32.42
N THR A 93 -13.51 -8.06 32.60
CA THR A 93 -12.67 -9.24 32.82
C THR A 93 -12.23 -9.21 34.28
N GLY A 94 -12.60 -10.24 35.04
CA GLY A 94 -12.33 -10.34 36.46
C GLY A 94 -11.70 -11.67 36.83
N VAL A 95 -10.95 -11.68 37.91
CA VAL A 95 -10.33 -12.89 38.45
C VAL A 95 -10.74 -13.06 39.90
N GLN A 96 -11.09 -14.28 40.26
CA GLN A 96 -11.28 -14.70 41.64
C GLN A 96 -10.26 -15.78 41.97
N VAL A 97 -9.30 -15.47 42.83
CA VAL A 97 -8.34 -16.47 43.32
C VAL A 97 -8.87 -17.03 44.63
N HIS A 98 -9.03 -18.35 44.71
CA HIS A 98 -9.30 -19.02 45.96
C HIS A 98 -7.97 -19.33 46.66
N GLU A 99 -7.86 -18.99 47.95
CA GLU A 99 -6.60 -18.96 48.74
C GLU A 99 -5.69 -20.19 48.56
N HIS A 100 -6.24 -21.36 48.24
CA HIS A 100 -5.50 -22.62 48.33
C HIS A 100 -5.50 -23.56 47.12
N ARG A 101 -6.27 -23.35 46.03
CA ARG A 101 -6.30 -24.36 44.94
C ARG A 101 -6.50 -23.78 43.55
N ASP A 102 -7.56 -23.01 43.34
CA ASP A 102 -8.03 -22.70 41.99
C ASP A 102 -8.25 -21.19 41.81
N ALA A 103 -8.14 -20.75 40.58
CA ALA A 103 -8.51 -19.41 40.18
C ALA A 103 -9.63 -19.48 39.15
N ILE A 104 -10.56 -18.53 39.20
CA ILE A 104 -11.64 -18.40 38.24
C ILE A 104 -11.41 -17.11 37.47
N LEU A 105 -11.18 -17.22 36.18
CA LEU A 105 -11.21 -16.10 35.25
C LEU A 105 -12.62 -15.98 34.68
N CYS A 106 -13.25 -14.84 34.89
CA CYS A 106 -14.58 -14.52 34.39
C CYS A 106 -14.48 -13.40 33.35
N ILE A 107 -15.15 -13.58 32.23
CA ILE A 107 -15.40 -12.51 31.26
C ILE A 107 -16.91 -12.31 31.21
N GLU A 108 -17.35 -11.12 31.57
CA GLU A 108 -18.75 -10.71 31.62
C GLU A 108 -18.95 -9.56 30.65
N TRP A 109 -20.04 -9.58 29.89
CA TRP A 109 -20.39 -8.47 29.01
C TRP A 109 -21.89 -8.39 28.80
N LYS A 110 -22.35 -7.23 28.35
CA LYS A 110 -23.71 -7.03 27.87
C LYS A 110 -23.71 -6.83 26.37
N GLN A 111 -24.69 -7.43 25.70
CA GLN A 111 -24.82 -7.30 24.26
C GLN A 111 -26.28 -7.10 23.88
N ARG A 112 -26.52 -6.26 22.87
CA ARG A 112 -27.85 -6.03 22.31
C ARG A 112 -28.07 -6.90 21.08
N PHE A 113 -29.23 -7.55 21.04
CA PHE A 113 -29.73 -8.34 19.92
C PHE A 113 -31.08 -7.74 19.50
N GLY A 114 -31.03 -6.75 18.62
CA GLY A 114 -32.21 -5.93 18.30
C GLY A 114 -32.71 -5.18 19.54
N ILE A 115 -33.91 -5.53 20.01
CA ILE A 115 -34.53 -4.93 21.21
C ILE A 115 -34.13 -5.63 22.52
N ILE A 116 -33.54 -6.82 22.45
CA ILE A 116 -33.17 -7.62 23.62
C ILE A 116 -31.77 -7.23 24.06
N LYS A 117 -31.57 -7.07 25.38
CA LYS A 117 -30.25 -6.93 26.00
C LYS A 117 -29.98 -8.16 26.86
N ALA A 118 -28.90 -8.89 26.58
CA ALA A 118 -28.50 -10.06 27.36
C ALA A 118 -27.22 -9.76 28.14
N ASN A 119 -27.13 -10.31 29.35
CA ASN A 119 -25.90 -10.39 30.12
C ASN A 119 -25.28 -11.75 29.82
N LEU A 120 -24.03 -11.76 29.39
CA LEU A 120 -23.30 -12.94 28.98
C LEU A 120 -22.05 -13.09 29.86
N CYS A 121 -21.71 -14.33 30.18
CA CYS A 121 -20.56 -14.65 31.01
C CYS A 121 -19.90 -15.91 30.48
N VAL A 122 -18.56 -15.93 30.49
CA VAL A 122 -17.78 -17.17 30.37
C VAL A 122 -16.86 -17.29 31.57
N ARG A 123 -16.74 -18.50 32.10
CA ARG A 123 -15.91 -18.82 33.27
C ARG A 123 -14.86 -19.86 32.92
N PHE A 124 -13.63 -19.58 33.31
CA PHE A 124 -12.50 -20.47 33.17
C PHE A 124 -11.96 -20.80 34.56
N GLU A 125 -12.12 -22.05 34.97
CA GLU A 125 -11.45 -22.62 36.14
C GLU A 125 -10.00 -22.94 35.76
N LEU A 126 -9.07 -22.28 36.42
CA LEU A 126 -7.63 -22.42 36.25
C LEU A 126 -7.07 -23.13 37.48
N PHE A 127 -6.23 -24.14 37.26
CA PHE A 127 -5.68 -24.96 38.34
C PHE A 127 -4.28 -24.47 38.69
N LEU A 128 -3.94 -24.43 39.99
CA LEU A 128 -2.60 -24.08 40.43
C LEU A 128 -1.57 -25.02 39.81
N SER A 129 -0.62 -24.45 39.09
CA SER A 129 0.50 -25.18 38.50
C SER A 129 1.55 -25.46 39.56
N THR A 130 1.97 -26.72 39.66
CA THR A 130 3.12 -27.13 40.49
C THR A 130 4.46 -26.80 39.84
N GLN A 131 4.46 -26.36 38.59
CA GLN A 131 5.66 -25.92 37.90
C GLN A 131 5.90 -24.45 38.22
N SER A 132 7.04 -24.13 38.82
CA SER A 132 7.48 -22.76 39.12
C SER A 132 7.92 -21.95 37.88
N SER A 133 7.98 -22.60 36.71
CA SER A 133 8.61 -22.09 35.50
C SER A 133 7.73 -21.33 34.48
N PRO A 134 6.38 -21.34 34.49
CA PRO A 134 5.61 -20.64 33.47
C PRO A 134 5.92 -19.14 33.40
N ALA A 135 6.07 -18.45 34.54
CA ALA A 135 6.41 -17.03 34.56
C ALA A 135 7.79 -16.73 33.95
N ILE A 136 8.78 -17.60 34.16
CA ILE A 136 10.11 -17.48 33.55
C ILE A 136 10.00 -17.67 32.03
N ARG A 137 9.30 -18.71 31.59
CA ARG A 137 9.05 -18.96 30.16
C ARG A 137 8.26 -17.82 29.50
N LEU A 138 7.36 -17.16 30.23
CA LEU A 138 6.67 -15.96 29.77
C LEU A 138 7.63 -14.79 29.56
N LEU A 139 8.55 -14.55 30.49
CA LEU A 139 9.57 -13.52 30.35
C LEU A 139 10.51 -13.81 29.17
N GLU A 140 10.96 -15.06 29.01
CA GLU A 140 11.76 -15.49 27.86
C GLU A 140 11.02 -15.26 26.54
N MET A 141 9.73 -15.62 26.47
CA MET A 141 8.91 -15.39 25.29
C MET A 141 8.73 -13.90 24.99
N ILE A 142 8.55 -13.06 26.01
CA ILE A 142 8.45 -11.60 25.85
C ILE A 142 9.79 -11.05 25.35
N GLU A 143 10.92 -11.48 25.91
CA GLU A 143 12.26 -11.08 25.48
C GLU A 143 12.51 -11.47 24.02
N ASP A 144 12.16 -12.69 23.61
CA ASP A 144 12.25 -13.15 22.24
C ASP A 144 11.37 -12.33 21.29
N GLN A 145 10.13 -12.00 21.68
CA GLN A 145 9.25 -11.14 20.88
C GLN A 145 9.78 -9.72 20.77
N MET A 146 10.32 -9.15 21.85
CA MET A 146 10.97 -7.83 21.83
C MET A 146 12.17 -7.83 20.89
N ASN A 147 13.04 -8.84 20.98
CA ASN A 147 14.20 -9.00 20.11
C ASN A 147 13.80 -9.13 18.64
N LYS A 148 12.77 -9.94 18.35
CA LYS A 148 12.21 -10.08 17.00
C LYS A 148 11.68 -8.74 16.48
N LYS A 149 10.86 -8.04 17.28
CA LYS A 149 10.28 -6.74 16.90
C LYS A 149 11.34 -5.67 16.72
N GLN A 150 12.39 -5.67 17.54
CA GLN A 150 13.51 -4.75 17.41
C GLN A 150 14.29 -4.98 16.10
N ASN A 151 14.46 -6.24 15.69
CA ASN A 151 15.11 -6.58 14.42
C ASN A 151 14.23 -6.21 13.22
N GLU A 152 12.93 -6.47 13.28
CA GLU A 152 11.95 -6.00 12.26
C GLU A 152 12.02 -4.47 12.11
N LEU A 153 12.06 -3.72 13.22
CA LEU A 153 12.15 -2.27 13.22
C LEU A 153 13.45 -1.76 12.58
N LYS A 154 14.59 -2.38 12.89
CA LYS A 154 15.87 -2.07 12.24
C LYS A 154 15.81 -2.30 10.73
N SER A 155 15.21 -3.42 10.30
CA SER A 155 15.02 -3.74 8.89
C SER A 155 14.15 -2.69 8.20
N LEU A 156 12.97 -2.40 8.75
CA LEU A 156 12.04 -1.40 8.20
C LEU A 156 12.66 -0.01 8.15
N LYS A 157 13.48 0.36 9.14
CA LYS A 157 14.20 1.65 9.12
C LYS A 157 15.19 1.72 7.95
N SER A 158 15.96 0.66 7.72
CA SER A 158 16.89 0.62 6.58
C SER A 158 16.16 0.65 5.23
N GLU A 159 14.97 0.06 5.15
CA GLU A 159 14.12 0.12 3.95
C GLU A 159 13.56 1.54 3.76
N GLY A 160 13.12 2.19 4.84
CA GLY A 160 12.70 3.59 4.84
C GLY A 160 13.80 4.54 4.33
N ASP A 161 15.02 4.39 4.83
CA ASP A 161 16.18 5.17 4.38
C ASP A 161 16.46 4.96 2.88
N ASN A 162 16.26 3.73 2.36
CA ASN A 162 16.40 3.43 0.94
C ASN A 162 15.31 4.11 0.09
N TYR A 163 14.04 4.05 0.52
CA TYR A 163 12.96 4.75 -0.17
C TYR A 163 13.16 6.26 -0.16
N GLU A 164 13.66 6.84 0.94
CA GLU A 164 13.95 8.27 1.01
C GLU A 164 15.05 8.68 0.00
N ARG A 165 16.12 7.88 -0.13
CA ARG A 165 17.15 8.10 -1.16
C ARG A 165 16.59 8.00 -2.57
N LEU A 166 15.72 7.03 -2.84
CA LEU A 166 15.08 6.87 -4.14
C LEU A 166 14.19 8.07 -4.47
N ILE A 167 13.37 8.53 -3.51
CA ILE A 167 12.53 9.72 -3.67
C ILE A 167 13.38 10.96 -3.97
N ASN A 168 14.50 11.15 -3.27
CA ASN A 168 15.40 12.27 -3.52
C ASN A 168 16.07 12.19 -4.90
N THR A 169 16.42 10.98 -5.35
CA THR A 169 16.99 10.76 -6.69
C THR A 169 15.97 11.10 -7.76
N LEU A 170 14.74 10.57 -7.66
CA LEU A 170 13.65 10.85 -8.60
C LEU A 170 13.26 12.33 -8.62
N ARG A 171 13.29 13.01 -7.47
CA ARG A 171 13.07 14.46 -7.38
C ARG A 171 14.14 15.23 -8.16
N SER A 172 15.41 14.87 -8.00
CA SER A 172 16.52 15.51 -8.72
C SER A 172 16.45 15.25 -10.23
N GLU A 173 16.04 14.05 -10.65
CA GLU A 173 15.87 13.68 -12.05
C GLU A 173 14.71 14.48 -12.69
N LYS A 174 13.57 14.58 -11.99
CA LYS A 174 12.44 15.40 -12.42
C LYS A 174 12.86 16.86 -12.64
N GLU A 175 13.55 17.47 -11.67
CA GLU A 175 14.05 18.85 -11.80
C GLU A 175 15.03 19.03 -12.97
N SER A 176 15.87 18.02 -13.23
CA SER A 176 16.79 18.01 -14.37
C SER A 176 16.05 17.96 -15.70
N LEU A 177 15.05 17.07 -15.81
CA LEU A 177 14.20 16.94 -17.00
C LEU A 177 13.38 18.21 -17.26
N ASP A 178 12.83 18.84 -16.22
CA ASP A 178 12.11 20.10 -16.34
C ASP A 178 13.02 21.24 -16.86
N LYS A 179 14.26 21.31 -16.35
CA LYS A 179 15.27 22.27 -16.84
C LYS A 179 15.65 22.01 -18.30
N LYS A 180 15.84 20.74 -18.68
CA LYS A 180 16.16 20.34 -20.07
C LYS A 180 15.01 20.68 -21.01
N SER A 181 13.78 20.29 -20.66
CA SER A 181 12.57 20.59 -21.44
C SER A 181 12.41 22.10 -21.68
N ASN A 182 12.64 22.93 -20.65
CA ASN A 182 12.56 24.38 -20.79
C ASN A 182 13.67 24.96 -21.69
N LYS A 183 14.88 24.40 -21.67
CA LYS A 183 15.96 24.79 -22.60
C LYS A 183 15.61 24.42 -24.04
N ASP A 184 15.13 23.20 -24.26
CA ASP A 184 14.76 22.69 -25.59
C ASP A 184 13.62 23.53 -26.19
N LYS A 185 12.59 23.84 -25.40
CA LYS A 185 11.50 24.75 -25.81
C LYS A 185 12.01 26.14 -26.20
N LYS A 186 12.89 26.74 -25.41
CA LYS A 186 13.49 28.05 -25.73
C LYS A 186 14.32 27.99 -27.01
N GLN A 187 15.06 26.92 -27.23
CA GLN A 187 15.88 26.73 -28.43
C GLN A 187 15.01 26.56 -29.68
N MET A 188 13.93 25.77 -29.59
CA MET A 188 12.96 25.63 -30.68
C MET A 188 12.31 26.97 -31.05
N ILE A 189 11.86 27.76 -30.07
CA ILE A 189 11.26 29.08 -30.31
C ILE A 189 12.25 30.02 -31.00
N ARG A 190 13.51 30.06 -30.54
CA ARG A 190 14.56 30.87 -31.20
C ARG A 190 14.79 30.43 -32.65
N GLY A 191 14.87 29.12 -32.90
CA GLY A 191 15.05 28.58 -34.25
C GLY A 191 13.91 28.98 -35.19
N ALA A 192 12.66 28.84 -34.74
CA ALA A 192 11.48 29.26 -35.50
C ALA A 192 11.48 30.78 -35.78
N MET A 193 11.89 31.60 -34.81
CA MET A 193 11.95 33.05 -34.97
C MET A 193 13.03 33.50 -35.95
N VAL A 194 14.19 32.80 -35.99
CA VAL A 194 15.23 33.04 -36.99
C VAL A 194 14.73 32.72 -38.39
N GLN A 195 14.06 31.57 -38.57
CA GLN A 195 13.45 31.22 -39.86
C GLN A 195 12.41 32.27 -40.29
N LEU A 196 11.52 32.67 -39.38
CA LEU A 196 10.48 33.64 -39.66
C LEU A 196 11.04 35.02 -40.05
N ASN A 197 12.10 35.48 -39.37
CA ASN A 197 12.80 36.71 -39.74
C ASN A 197 13.51 36.60 -41.10
N HIS A 198 14.09 35.44 -41.42
CA HIS A 198 14.69 35.21 -42.72
C HIS A 198 13.65 35.29 -43.83
N THR A 199 12.53 34.58 -43.70
CA THR A 199 11.43 34.62 -44.68
C THR A 199 10.82 36.02 -44.79
N LYS A 200 10.69 36.76 -43.68
CA LYS A 200 10.25 38.15 -43.69
C LYS A 200 11.19 39.04 -44.52
N ASN A 201 12.50 38.89 -44.32
CA ASN A 201 13.49 39.66 -45.07
C ASN A 201 13.47 39.32 -46.57
N GLU A 202 13.33 38.04 -46.93
CA GLU A 202 13.17 37.62 -48.33
C GLU A 202 11.92 38.23 -48.97
N ILE A 203 10.78 38.19 -48.28
CA ILE A 203 9.53 38.81 -48.74
C ILE A 203 9.73 40.32 -48.95
N GLN A 204 10.42 40.99 -48.02
CA GLN A 204 10.67 42.43 -48.11
C GLN A 204 11.56 42.80 -49.30
N GLN A 205 12.62 42.03 -49.57
CA GLN A 205 13.45 42.20 -50.77
C GLN A 205 12.65 41.99 -52.06
N LEU A 206 11.75 41.00 -52.09
CA LEU A 206 10.87 40.77 -53.24
C LEU A 206 9.87 41.93 -53.45
N LEU A 207 9.36 42.52 -52.37
CA LEU A 207 8.50 43.72 -52.43
C LEU A 207 9.26 44.94 -52.94
N GLU A 208 10.49 45.15 -52.49
CA GLU A 208 11.37 46.24 -52.95
C GLU A 208 11.73 46.08 -54.44
N GLN A 209 11.95 44.85 -54.93
CA GLN A 209 12.14 44.59 -56.36
C GLN A 209 10.87 44.80 -57.21
N LYS A 210 9.68 44.64 -56.60
CA LYS A 210 8.39 44.77 -57.29
C LYS A 210 7.83 46.19 -57.33
N ASN A 211 8.43 47.15 -56.65
CA ASN A 211 8.16 48.57 -56.86
C ASN A 211 9.10 49.10 -57.95
N PRO A 212 8.68 49.15 -59.24
CA PRO A 212 9.39 49.97 -60.19
C PRO A 212 9.33 51.42 -59.71
N ARG A 213 10.48 52.11 -59.76
CA ARG A 213 10.61 53.55 -59.56
C ARG A 213 9.50 54.25 -60.38
N GLU A 214 8.54 54.88 -59.70
CA GLU A 214 7.61 55.84 -60.31
C GLU A 214 8.38 57.13 -60.63
N GLU A 215 9.38 57.06 -61.51
CA GLU A 215 9.98 58.22 -62.16
C GLU A 215 10.35 57.79 -63.57
N ASP A 216 9.35 57.79 -64.46
CA ASP A 216 9.51 58.02 -65.90
C ASP A 216 8.11 58.19 -66.51
N TYR A 217 7.45 59.30 -66.17
CA TYR A 217 6.36 59.85 -66.98
C TYR A 217 7.01 60.51 -68.21
N TYR A 218 7.20 59.74 -69.28
CA TYR A 218 7.37 60.31 -70.62
C TYR A 218 6.18 59.93 -71.49
N THR A 219 5.34 60.95 -71.69
CA THR A 219 4.34 61.05 -72.75
C THR A 219 4.96 60.75 -74.11
N SER A 220 4.36 59.84 -74.87
CA SER A 220 4.37 59.85 -76.33
C SER A 220 3.19 59.05 -76.85
N ASP A 221 2.20 59.78 -77.33
CA ASP A 221 1.02 59.26 -78.02
C ASP A 221 1.39 58.77 -79.43
N SER A 222 0.91 57.56 -79.72
CA SER A 222 0.15 57.14 -80.92
C SER A 222 0.67 57.50 -82.32
N GLU A 223 1.00 56.49 -83.13
CA GLU A 223 0.05 55.82 -84.05
C GLU A 223 0.71 54.73 -84.94
N SER A 224 0.03 53.57 -85.05
CA SER A 224 -0.19 52.71 -86.25
C SER A 224 1.02 52.02 -86.94
N SER A 225 1.06 50.76 -87.40
CA SER A 225 0.08 49.67 -87.63
C SER A 225 0.81 48.33 -87.90
N THR A 226 0.07 47.23 -87.72
CA THR A 226 0.12 45.93 -88.44
C THR A 226 1.33 44.97 -88.35
N SER A 227 0.96 43.70 -88.10
CA SER A 227 1.67 42.40 -88.02
C SER A 227 2.58 42.06 -89.23
N PRO A 228 3.54 41.06 -89.22
CA PRO A 228 3.22 39.62 -89.02
C PRO A 228 4.31 38.64 -88.48
N ALA A 229 3.83 37.46 -88.08
CA ALA A 229 4.31 36.08 -88.36
C ALA A 229 5.66 35.48 -87.86
N THR A 230 5.48 34.23 -87.39
CA THR A 230 6.36 33.02 -87.48
C THR A 230 7.63 32.96 -86.62
N ALA A 231 7.67 32.17 -85.54
CA ALA A 231 7.72 30.70 -85.43
C ALA A 231 9.13 30.10 -85.61
N SER A 232 9.64 29.44 -84.55
CA SER A 232 10.27 28.09 -84.53
C SER A 232 11.03 27.92 -83.20
N GLN A 233 10.60 27.05 -82.28
CA GLN A 233 10.71 25.58 -82.19
C GLN A 233 12.08 25.02 -81.74
N ALA A 234 11.97 24.07 -80.79
CA ALA A 234 12.88 22.97 -80.43
C ALA A 234 14.08 23.34 -79.52
N ASN A 235 14.52 22.55 -78.54
CA ASN A 235 14.19 21.17 -78.15
C ASN A 235 14.84 20.87 -76.78
N ARG A 236 14.14 20.08 -75.95
CA ARG A 236 14.62 19.06 -74.98
C ARG A 236 15.56 19.51 -73.83
N SER A 237 15.39 19.05 -72.59
CA SER A 237 15.09 17.69 -72.13
C SER A 237 14.61 17.67 -70.67
N SER A 238 13.64 16.79 -70.39
CA SER A 238 13.09 16.42 -69.06
C SER A 238 14.09 15.55 -68.24
N PRO A 239 13.86 15.25 -66.92
CA PRO A 239 12.67 14.53 -66.44
C PRO A 239 12.02 15.04 -65.12
N PRO A 240 10.73 14.70 -64.86
CA PRO A 240 10.07 14.73 -63.54
C PRO A 240 9.88 13.27 -63.00
N PRO A 241 9.02 12.99 -61.99
CA PRO A 241 9.11 13.26 -60.55
C PRO A 241 9.11 11.94 -59.71
N SER A 242 9.45 11.93 -58.41
CA SER A 242 9.21 10.75 -57.54
C SER A 242 8.23 11.05 -56.39
N SER A 243 6.96 10.77 -56.71
CA SER A 243 5.98 10.00 -55.93
C SER A 243 5.94 10.11 -54.40
N LEU A 244 4.85 10.74 -53.94
CA LEU A 244 4.13 10.40 -52.71
C LEU A 244 3.86 8.89 -52.63
N LYS A 245 4.21 8.28 -51.48
CA LYS A 245 3.63 7.01 -51.03
C LYS A 245 3.08 7.24 -49.62
N LEU A 246 1.78 7.49 -49.55
CA LEU A 246 0.97 7.37 -48.33
C LEU A 246 0.61 5.90 -48.14
N THR A 247 0.96 5.33 -46.99
CA THR A 247 0.22 4.21 -46.39
C THR A 247 0.00 4.54 -44.92
N ALA A 248 -1.26 4.64 -44.55
CA ALA A 248 -1.73 4.83 -43.19
C ALA A 248 -1.36 3.64 -42.30
N ALA A 249 -0.96 3.93 -41.07
CA ALA A 249 -1.20 3.08 -39.91
C ALA A 249 -1.94 3.99 -38.91
N VAL A 250 -3.27 3.94 -38.89
CA VAL A 250 -4.04 3.13 -37.94
C VAL A 250 -3.53 3.35 -36.52
N VAL A 251 -4.27 4.20 -35.80
CA VAL A 251 -4.25 4.33 -34.34
C VAL A 251 -4.56 2.96 -33.73
N PRO A 252 -3.71 2.41 -32.84
CA PRO A 252 -4.18 1.47 -31.83
C PRO A 252 -4.64 2.29 -30.63
N ASN A 253 -5.96 2.36 -30.49
CA ASN A 253 -6.60 2.68 -29.23
C ASN A 253 -6.57 1.40 -28.41
N GLU A 254 -5.66 1.28 -27.43
CA GLU A 254 -5.70 0.20 -26.46
C GLU A 254 -5.53 0.74 -25.04
N ASN A 255 -6.68 0.88 -24.38
CA ASN A 255 -6.89 0.47 -23.00
C ASN A 255 -6.09 -0.80 -22.66
N PRO A 256 -5.47 -0.90 -21.48
CA PRO A 256 -5.25 -2.19 -20.87
C PRO A 256 -6.09 -2.30 -19.60
N MET A 257 -7.30 -2.82 -19.76
CA MET A 257 -7.94 -3.54 -18.68
C MET A 257 -7.41 -4.98 -18.73
N ALA A 258 -6.81 -5.41 -17.63
CA ALA A 258 -6.81 -6.79 -17.14
C ALA A 258 -6.18 -7.93 -17.99
N GLN A 259 -5.37 -8.72 -17.28
CA GLN A 259 -4.98 -10.13 -17.51
C GLN A 259 -3.84 -10.45 -18.49
N ALA A 260 -2.68 -10.76 -17.90
CA ALA A 260 -2.02 -12.07 -18.00
C ALA A 260 -0.81 -12.06 -17.03
N ALA A 261 -0.90 -12.79 -15.92
CA ALA A 261 -0.36 -14.14 -15.80
C ALA A 261 1.15 -14.14 -15.51
N HIS A 262 1.43 -14.37 -14.23
CA HIS A 262 2.59 -15.08 -13.70
C HIS A 262 3.36 -15.93 -14.72
N THR A 263 4.61 -15.55 -15.01
CA THR A 263 5.71 -16.50 -15.20
C THR A 263 7.05 -15.74 -15.23
N ALA A 264 7.68 -15.63 -14.05
CA ALA A 264 9.12 -15.44 -13.89
C ALA A 264 9.48 -15.81 -12.44
N GLN A 265 9.19 -17.05 -12.06
CA GLN A 265 9.99 -17.73 -11.04
C GLN A 265 11.20 -18.29 -11.78
N ASP A 266 12.36 -17.68 -11.62
CA ASP A 266 13.62 -18.42 -11.66
C ASP A 266 14.77 -17.63 -11.03
N GLY A 267 15.35 -18.22 -9.99
CA GLY A 267 16.80 -18.33 -9.86
C GLY A 267 17.58 -17.17 -9.24
N LEU A 268 17.46 -16.96 -7.92
CA LEU A 268 18.60 -16.49 -7.11
C LEU A 268 18.79 -17.40 -5.90
N GLN A 269 19.23 -18.64 -6.16
CA GLN A 269 19.80 -19.49 -5.12
C GLN A 269 21.15 -18.91 -4.67
N ALA A 270 21.22 -18.52 -3.40
CA ALA A 270 22.46 -18.16 -2.74
C ALA A 270 23.38 -19.39 -2.64
N ARG A 271 24.56 -19.32 -3.27
CA ARG A 271 25.61 -20.34 -3.14
C ARG A 271 26.19 -20.37 -1.71
N PRO A 272 26.35 -21.54 -1.07
CA PRO A 272 27.09 -21.66 0.19
C PRO A 272 28.61 -21.51 -0.04
N ARG A 273 29.27 -20.66 0.75
CA ARG A 273 30.74 -20.58 0.81
C ARG A 273 31.30 -21.70 1.69
N LYS A 274 32.13 -22.57 1.11
CA LYS A 274 32.92 -23.59 1.82
C LYS A 274 33.89 -22.92 2.82
N ARG A 275 33.82 -23.33 4.09
CA ARG A 275 34.79 -22.98 5.14
C ARG A 275 35.88 -24.05 5.18
N ASN A 276 37.10 -23.71 4.78
CA ASN A 276 38.27 -24.58 4.97
C ASN A 276 38.62 -24.63 6.47
N LYS A 277 38.59 -25.83 7.05
CA LYS A 277 39.29 -26.14 8.30
C LYS A 277 40.76 -26.35 7.97
N ARG A 278 41.66 -25.63 8.64
CA ARG A 278 43.05 -26.07 8.81
C ARG A 278 43.17 -26.72 10.18
N GLN A 279 43.83 -27.87 10.16
CA GLN A 279 44.34 -28.64 11.29
C GLN A 279 45.35 -27.81 12.10
#